data_AF-A0A1R1S070-F1
#
_entry.id   AF-A0A1R1S070-F1
#
_cell.length_a   1.000
_cell.length_b   1.000
_cell.length_c   1.000
_cell.angle_alpha   90.00
_cell.angle_beta   90.00
_cell.angle_gamma   90.00
#
_symmetry.space_group_name_H-M   'P 1'
#
loop_
_entity.id
_entity.type
_entity.pdbx_description
1 polymer ?
#
loop_
_entity_poly.entity_id
_entity_poly.type
_entity_poly.pdbx_seq_one_letter_code
_entity_poly.pdbx_strand_id
1 'polypeptide(L)'
;MKKIKDERLQIQHLKNIRIAFTVQTVGILAILLYEMLTEGVMEATDNPLWLLFILTMVVLGWLNLKISVDEYDNAKEQKKPGGYYRVVILSALIGTILALLAKFGPDSSSNSEAFIIGSVVFVCFLIPFSFVYSIIKKRSEDNDI
;
A
#
# COMPACT_ATOMS: atom_id res chain seq x y z
N MET A 1 1.60 -36.81 -7.84
CA MET A 1 1.29 -35.49 -8.43
C MET A 1 2.21 -35.28 -9.63
N LYS A 2 1.66 -35.16 -10.85
CA LYS A 2 2.50 -35.01 -12.06
C LYS A 2 2.88 -33.53 -12.19
N LYS A 3 4.17 -33.20 -12.12
CA LYS A 3 4.63 -31.81 -12.30
C LYS A 3 4.38 -31.39 -13.74
N ILE A 4 3.62 -30.32 -13.94
CA ILE A 4 3.39 -29.70 -15.25
C ILE A 4 4.72 -29.05 -15.67
N LYS A 5 5.38 -29.60 -16.69
CA LYS A 5 6.66 -29.09 -17.22
C LYS A 5 6.49 -28.04 -18.32
N ASP A 6 5.32 -27.96 -18.96
CA ASP A 6 5.06 -27.01 -20.04
C ASP A 6 4.89 -25.59 -19.49
N GLU A 7 5.74 -24.67 -19.95
CA GLU A 7 5.73 -23.25 -19.58
C GLU A 7 4.40 -22.57 -19.92
N ARG A 8 3.79 -22.94 -21.06
CA ARG A 8 2.48 -22.39 -21.48
C ARG A 8 1.37 -22.69 -20.48
N LEU A 9 1.34 -23.91 -19.94
CA LEU A 9 0.36 -24.33 -18.94
C LEU A 9 0.64 -23.67 -17.58
N GLN A 10 1.91 -23.45 -17.23
CA GLN A 10 2.28 -22.71 -16.01
C GLN A 10 1.86 -21.23 -16.07
N ILE A 11 2.08 -20.55 -17.20
CA ILE A 11 1.64 -19.16 -17.38
C ILE A 11 0.12 -19.04 -17.29
N GLN A 12 -0.61 -19.99 -17.88
CA GLN A 12 -2.07 -20.01 -17.78
C GLN A 12 -2.54 -20.25 -16.35
N HIS A 13 -1.88 -21.14 -15.60
CA HIS A 13 -2.16 -21.35 -14.18
C HIS A 13 -1.91 -20.08 -13.34
N LEU A 14 -0.81 -19.35 -13.59
CA LEU A 14 -0.54 -18.07 -12.93
C LEU A 14 -1.59 -17.00 -13.25
N LYS A 15 -2.08 -16.94 -14.50
CA LYS A 15 -3.20 -16.06 -14.87
C LYS A 15 -4.48 -16.44 -14.14
N ASN A 16 -4.77 -17.73 -14.01
CA ASN A 16 -5.96 -18.20 -13.27
C ASN A 16 -5.87 -17.85 -11.79
N ILE A 17 -4.71 -18.04 -11.15
CA ILE A 17 -4.46 -17.61 -9.77
C ILE A 17 -4.70 -16.11 -9.62
N ARG A 18 -4.20 -15.29 -10.56
CA ARG A 18 -4.41 -13.84 -10.54
C ARG A 18 -5.90 -13.48 -10.57
N ILE A 19 -6.67 -14.09 -11.47
CA ILE A 19 -8.11 -13.84 -11.57
C ILE A 19 -8.82 -14.26 -10.26
N ALA A 20 -8.51 -15.45 -9.74
CA ALA A 20 -9.10 -15.92 -8.49
C ALA A 20 -8.77 -15.00 -7.30
N PHE A 21 -7.51 -14.53 -7.21
CA PHE A 21 -7.08 -13.59 -6.20
C PHE A 21 -7.80 -12.23 -6.32
N THR A 22 -7.98 -11.72 -7.55
CA THR A 22 -8.76 -10.49 -7.79
C THR A 22 -10.20 -10.66 -7.32
N VAL A 23 -10.85 -11.75 -7.70
CA VAL A 23 -12.24 -12.04 -7.30
C VAL A 23 -12.35 -12.17 -5.78
N GLN A 24 -11.42 -12.87 -5.14
CA GLN A 24 -11.38 -13.00 -3.67
C GLN A 24 -11.22 -11.64 -2.99
N THR A 25 -10.31 -10.81 -3.49
CA THR A 25 -10.05 -9.48 -2.93
C THR A 25 -11.28 -8.57 -3.06
N VAL A 26 -11.94 -8.58 -4.22
CA VAL A 26 -13.18 -7.83 -4.45
C VAL A 26 -14.32 -8.35 -3.59
N GLY A 27 -14.44 -9.67 -3.42
CA GLY A 27 -15.45 -10.28 -2.55
C GLY A 27 -15.28 -9.88 -1.08
N ILE A 28 -14.05 -9.94 -0.56
CA ILE A 28 -13.74 -9.50 0.81
C ILE A 28 -14.06 -8.00 0.96
N LEU A 29 -13.66 -7.16 0.00
CA LEU A 29 -13.98 -5.74 -0.01
C LEU A 29 -15.49 -5.47 0.00
N ALA A 30 -16.26 -6.21 -0.78
CA ALA A 30 -17.71 -6.03 -0.84
C ALA A 30 -18.40 -6.39 0.49
N ILE A 31 -17.96 -7.47 1.16
CA ILE A 31 -18.47 -7.86 2.47
C ILE A 31 -18.14 -6.79 3.51
N LEU A 32 -16.88 -6.36 3.58
CA LEU A 32 -16.44 -5.33 4.53
C LEU A 32 -17.12 -3.99 4.28
N LEU A 33 -17.34 -3.61 3.01
CA LEU A 33 -18.06 -2.39 2.67
C LEU A 33 -19.54 -2.47 3.05
N TYR A 34 -20.16 -3.63 2.89
CA TYR A 34 -21.54 -3.86 3.31
C TYR A 34 -21.67 -3.71 4.84
N GLU A 35 -20.83 -4.40 5.61
CA GLU A 35 -20.78 -4.30 7.08
C GLU A 35 -20.51 -2.86 7.54
N MET A 36 -19.59 -2.16 6.88
CA MET A 36 -19.29 -0.76 7.17
C MET A 36 -20.51 0.16 7.00
N LEU A 37 -21.38 -0.12 6.02
CA LEU A 37 -22.59 0.66 5.77
C LEU A 37 -23.76 0.28 6.69
N THR A 38 -23.86 -0.99 7.11
CA THR A 38 -24.99 -1.48 7.92
C THR A 38 -24.74 -1.39 9.42
N GLU A 39 -23.53 -1.73 9.87
CA GLU A 39 -23.17 -1.90 11.29
C GLU A 39 -22.16 -0.85 11.76
N GLY A 40 -21.50 -0.17 10.81
CA GLY A 40 -20.57 0.93 11.07
C GLY A 40 -19.10 0.53 10.99
N VAL A 41 -18.23 1.54 11.02
CA VAL A 41 -16.78 1.36 10.79
C VAL A 41 -16.12 0.52 11.89
N MET A 42 -16.48 0.73 13.16
CA MET A 42 -15.87 -0.01 14.27
C MET A 42 -16.15 -1.52 14.17
N GLU A 43 -17.40 -1.91 13.91
CA GLU A 43 -17.79 -3.32 13.78
C GLU A 43 -17.11 -4.00 12.58
N ALA A 44 -17.01 -3.28 11.45
CA ALA A 44 -16.31 -3.77 10.27
C ALA A 44 -14.79 -3.96 10.50
N THR A 45 -14.20 -3.22 11.44
CA THR A 45 -12.77 -3.33 11.77
C THR A 45 -12.50 -4.49 12.74
N ASP A 46 -13.46 -4.82 13.60
CA ASP A 46 -13.39 -5.94 14.54
C ASP A 46 -13.60 -7.30 13.85
N ASN A 47 -14.16 -7.32 12.64
CA ASN A 47 -14.29 -8.55 11.85
C ASN A 47 -12.91 -9.14 11.50
N PRO A 48 -12.64 -10.43 11.76
CA PRO A 48 -11.37 -11.07 11.38
C PRO A 48 -11.07 -10.99 9.87
N LEU A 49 -12.07 -10.83 9.01
CA LEU A 49 -11.90 -10.59 7.58
C LEU A 49 -11.13 -9.30 7.29
N TRP A 50 -11.33 -8.26 8.10
CA TRP A 50 -10.62 -6.99 7.98
C TRP A 50 -9.12 -7.17 8.22
N LEU A 51 -8.75 -7.88 9.29
CA LEU A 51 -7.35 -8.18 9.59
C LEU A 51 -6.70 -8.98 8.45
N LEU A 52 -7.39 -10.01 7.95
CA LEU A 52 -6.92 -10.84 6.83
C LEU A 52 -6.72 -10.01 5.56
N PHE A 53 -7.63 -9.08 5.27
CA PHE A 53 -7.52 -8.14 4.16
C PHE A 53 -6.31 -7.20 4.32
N ILE A 54 -6.12 -6.59 5.49
CA ILE A 54 -4.97 -5.71 5.75
C ILE A 54 -3.66 -6.48 5.64
N LEU A 55 -3.56 -7.67 6.23
CA LEU A 55 -2.35 -8.50 6.18
C LEU A 55 -1.99 -8.87 4.74
N THR A 56 -2.97 -9.31 3.95
CA THR A 56 -2.75 -9.67 2.55
C THR A 56 -2.33 -8.46 1.71
N MET A 57 -2.92 -7.28 1.96
CA MET A 57 -2.52 -6.03 1.30
C MET A 57 -1.10 -5.60 1.65
N VAL A 58 -0.68 -5.73 2.91
CA VAL A 58 0.70 -5.43 3.33
C VAL A 58 1.70 -6.35 2.64
N VAL A 59 1.44 -7.66 2.62
CA VAL A 59 2.29 -8.64 1.93
C VAL A 59 2.34 -8.35 0.44
N LEU A 60 1.20 -8.10 -0.21
CA LEU A 60 1.13 -7.77 -1.63
C LEU A 60 1.91 -6.47 -1.94
N GLY A 61 1.76 -5.45 -1.10
CA GLY A 61 2.52 -4.20 -1.21
C GLY A 61 4.03 -4.43 -1.11
N TRP A 62 4.47 -5.28 -0.17
CA TRP A 62 5.87 -5.65 -0.04
C TRP A 62 6.42 -6.40 -1.27
N LEU A 63 5.66 -7.36 -1.81
CA LEU A 63 6.05 -8.07 -3.03
C LEU A 63 6.12 -7.14 -4.24
N ASN A 64 5.13 -6.24 -4.40
CA ASN A 64 5.13 -5.26 -5.49
C ASN A 64 6.28 -4.27 -5.34
N LEU A 65 6.61 -3.85 -4.11
CA LEU A 65 7.73 -2.96 -3.87
C LEU A 65 9.05 -3.60 -4.30
N LYS A 66 9.27 -4.87 -3.95
CA LYS A 66 10.45 -5.61 -4.39
C LYS A 66 10.55 -5.67 -5.91
N ILE A 67 9.46 -6.01 -6.59
CA ILE A 67 9.41 -6.06 -8.07
C ILE A 67 9.67 -4.69 -8.68
N SER A 68 9.07 -3.64 -8.12
CA SER A 68 9.27 -2.28 -8.59
C SER A 68 10.74 -1.88 -8.47
N VAL A 69 11.39 -2.18 -7.35
CA VAL A 69 12.83 -1.91 -7.16
C VAL A 69 13.68 -2.67 -8.18
N ASP A 70 13.39 -3.95 -8.43
CA ASP A 70 14.14 -4.76 -9.41
C ASP A 70 13.95 -4.28 -10.86
N GLU A 71 12.75 -3.80 -11.23
CA GLU A 71 12.48 -3.20 -12.54
C GLU A 71 13.24 -1.87 -12.72
N TYR A 72 13.28 -1.04 -11.68
CA TYR A 72 14.09 0.19 -11.67
C TYR A 72 15.60 -0.10 -11.74
N ASP A 73 16.07 -1.27 -11.28
CA ASP A 73 17.49 -1.69 -11.34
C ASP A 73 17.91 -2.12 -12.77
N ASN A 74 16.98 -2.65 -13.58
CA ASN A 74 17.26 -3.08 -14.97
C ASN A 74 17.17 -1.93 -15.99
N ALA A 75 16.45 -0.87 -15.67
CA ALA A 75 16.43 0.34 -16.47
C ALA A 75 17.75 1.11 -16.27
N LYS A 76 18.70 0.93 -17.20
CA LYS A 76 20.01 1.62 -17.31
C LYS A 76 20.01 3.16 -17.22
N GLU A 77 18.87 3.79 -16.99
CA GLU A 77 18.74 5.22 -16.81
C GLU A 77 18.27 5.54 -15.40
N GLN A 78 19.21 5.55 -14.46
CA GLN A 78 18.99 6.18 -13.15
C GLN A 78 18.73 7.67 -13.36
N LYS A 79 17.47 8.06 -13.58
CA LYS A 79 17.05 9.44 -13.38
C LYS A 79 17.23 9.73 -11.90
N LYS A 80 18.21 10.59 -11.60
CA LYS A 80 18.54 11.10 -10.25
C LYS A 80 17.27 11.19 -9.42
N PRO A 81 17.24 10.60 -8.20
CA PRO A 81 16.06 10.66 -7.36
C PRO A 81 15.64 12.11 -7.23
N GLY A 82 14.41 12.43 -7.68
CA GLY A 82 13.83 13.74 -7.44
C GLY A 82 13.94 14.03 -5.94
N GLY A 83 14.35 15.26 -5.58
CA GLY A 83 14.73 15.58 -4.22
C GLY A 83 13.73 15.06 -3.18
N TYR A 84 14.24 14.44 -2.11
CA TYR A 84 13.50 13.86 -0.98
C TYR A 84 12.33 14.72 -0.51
N TYR A 85 12.50 16.04 -0.59
CA TYR A 85 11.48 17.04 -0.31
C TYR A 85 10.16 16.83 -1.06
N ARG A 86 10.17 16.36 -2.32
CA ARG A 86 8.93 16.08 -3.08
C ARG A 86 8.10 14.97 -2.44
N VAL A 87 8.76 13.94 -1.96
CA VAL A 87 8.13 12.78 -1.31
C VAL A 87 7.54 13.20 0.05
N VAL A 88 8.29 13.99 0.81
CA VAL A 88 7.84 14.55 2.10
C VAL A 88 6.66 15.50 1.91
N ILE A 89 6.68 16.35 0.87
CA ILE A 89 5.55 17.23 0.55
C ILE A 89 4.32 16.40 0.19
N LEU A 90 4.45 15.37 -0.67
CA LEU A 90 3.33 14.51 -1.05
C LEU A 90 2.72 13.81 0.16
N SER A 91 3.54 13.25 1.06
CA SER A 91 3.02 12.60 2.27
C SER A 91 2.36 13.61 3.22
N ALA A 92 2.91 14.81 3.36
CA ALA A 92 2.33 15.90 4.15
C ALA A 92 0.99 16.37 3.58
N LEU A 93 0.89 16.47 2.25
CA LEU A 93 -0.32 16.90 1.55
C LEU A 93 -1.45 15.87 1.74
N ILE A 94 -1.14 14.57 1.58
CA ILE A 94 -2.08 13.47 1.82
C ILE A 94 -2.54 13.44 3.28
N GLY A 95 -1.61 13.54 4.23
CA GLY A 95 -1.94 13.58 5.67
C GLY A 95 -2.83 14.77 6.03
N THR A 96 -2.57 15.94 5.42
CA THR A 96 -3.37 17.16 5.62
C THR A 96 -4.77 17.03 5.04
N ILE A 97 -4.93 16.43 3.85
CA ILE A 97 -6.23 16.18 3.23
C ILE A 97 -7.08 15.25 4.12
N LEU A 98 -6.49 14.17 4.63
CA LEU A 98 -7.18 13.23 5.51
C LEU A 98 -7.56 13.86 6.85
N ALA A 99 -6.70 14.69 7.45
CA ALA A 99 -7.02 15.43 8.66
C ALA A 99 -8.19 16.43 8.45
N LEU A 100 -8.25 17.08 7.28
CA LEU A 100 -9.35 17.96 6.90
C LEU A 100 -10.66 17.20 6.68
N LEU A 101 -10.61 16.04 6.02
CA LEU A 101 -11.77 15.15 5.84
C LEU A 101 -12.29 14.64 7.18
N ALA A 102 -11.41 14.25 8.10
CA ALA A 102 -11.79 13.82 9.45
C ALA A 102 -12.50 14.93 10.24
N LYS A 103 -12.09 16.19 10.05
CA LYS A 103 -12.74 17.35 10.68
C LYS A 103 -14.12 17.67 10.09
N PHE A 104 -14.36 17.33 8.82
CA PHE A 104 -15.63 17.60 8.12
C PHE A 104 -16.61 16.42 8.17
N GLY A 105 -16.23 15.31 8.81
CA GLY A 105 -17.08 14.13 8.99
C GLY A 105 -18.21 14.36 10.01
N PRO A 106 -19.28 13.54 9.96
CA PRO A 106 -20.49 13.69 10.77
C PRO A 106 -20.27 13.51 12.28
N ASP A 107 -19.18 12.86 12.70
CA ASP A 107 -18.70 12.91 14.08
C ASP A 107 -17.77 14.11 14.25
N SER A 108 -18.29 15.17 14.86
CA SER A 108 -17.51 16.36 15.23
C SER A 108 -16.54 16.02 16.36
N SER A 109 -15.51 15.24 16.05
CA SER A 109 -14.41 14.92 16.95
C SER A 109 -13.60 16.18 17.25
N SER A 110 -13.17 16.31 18.50
CA SER A 110 -12.38 17.45 18.98
C SER A 110 -11.14 17.68 18.08
N ASN A 111 -10.69 18.92 17.91
CA ASN A 111 -9.54 19.26 17.06
C ASN A 111 -8.28 18.40 17.34
N SER A 112 -8.16 17.88 18.57
CA SER A 112 -7.11 16.96 19.00
C SER A 112 -7.15 15.60 18.28
N GLU A 113 -8.32 15.03 18.04
CA GLU A 113 -8.47 13.70 17.41
C GLU A 113 -8.12 13.74 15.92
N ALA A 114 -8.59 14.78 15.21
CA ALA A 114 -8.23 15.02 13.82
C ALA A 114 -6.71 15.20 13.63
N PHE A 115 -6.04 15.85 14.58
CA PHE A 115 -4.59 16.04 14.54
C PHE A 115 -3.82 14.74 14.78
N ILE A 116 -4.28 13.91 15.71
CA ILE A 116 -3.71 12.58 15.98
C ILE A 116 -3.83 11.69 14.74
N ILE A 117 -5.02 11.62 14.11
CA ILE A 117 -5.26 10.84 12.90
C ILE A 117 -4.35 11.32 11.76
N GLY A 118 -4.27 12.64 11.52
CA GLY A 118 -3.40 13.22 10.51
C GLY A 118 -1.92 12.90 10.72
N SER A 119 -1.45 12.98 11.97
CA SER A 119 -0.05 12.68 12.32
C SER A 119 0.29 11.20 12.14
N VAL A 120 -0.60 10.29 12.55
CA VAL A 120 -0.40 8.84 12.40
C VAL A 120 -0.31 8.46 10.92
N VAL A 121 -1.20 8.99 10.10
CA VAL A 121 -1.18 8.78 8.65
C VAL A 121 0.10 9.33 8.04
N PHE A 122 0.52 10.54 8.44
CA PHE A 122 1.75 11.14 7.95
C PHE A 122 2.98 10.26 8.22
N VAL A 123 3.12 9.74 9.45
CA VAL A 123 4.22 8.84 9.83
C VAL A 123 4.15 7.51 9.06
N CYS A 124 2.93 6.96 8.92
CA CYS A 124 2.69 5.70 8.20
C CYS A 124 3.11 5.79 6.72
N PHE A 125 2.91 6.94 6.07
CA PHE A 125 3.42 7.17 4.72
C PHE A 125 4.90 7.50 4.70
N LEU A 126 5.42 8.25 5.67
CA LEU A 126 6.81 8.71 5.67
C LEU A 126 7.81 7.55 5.82
N ILE A 127 7.52 6.55 6.66
CA ILE A 127 8.40 5.40 6.90
C ILE A 127 8.71 4.60 5.62
N PRO A 128 7.73 4.05 4.88
CA PRO A 128 7.99 3.26 3.67
C PRO A 128 8.65 4.11 2.58
N PHE A 129 8.23 5.36 2.40
CA PHE A 129 8.85 6.27 1.44
C PHE A 129 10.30 6.61 1.80
N SER A 130 10.61 6.79 3.08
CA SER A 130 11.99 7.00 3.55
C SER A 130 12.86 5.76 3.37
N PHE A 131 12.28 4.57 3.53
CA PHE A 131 12.98 3.30 3.29
C PHE A 131 13.35 3.16 1.80
N VAL A 132 12.41 3.44 0.90
CA VAL A 132 12.64 3.45 -0.56
C VAL A 132 13.70 4.47 -0.94
N TYR A 133 13.62 5.69 -0.39
CA TYR A 133 14.63 6.72 -0.65
C TYR A 133 16.03 6.30 -0.16
N SER A 134 16.13 5.64 1.00
CA SER A 134 17.40 5.15 1.53
C SER A 134 18.02 4.06 0.66
N ILE A 135 17.20 3.17 0.08
CA ILE A 135 17.67 2.15 -0.87
C ILE A 135 18.22 2.81 -2.14
N ILE A 136 17.49 3.81 -2.68
CA ILE A 136 17.92 4.53 -3.89
C ILE A 136 19.20 5.34 -3.63
N LYS A 137 19.29 6.03 -2.48
CA LYS A 137 20.46 6.82 -2.12
C LYS A 137 21.71 5.95 -1.95
N LYS A 138 21.60 4.84 -1.21
CA LYS A 138 22.72 3.93 -0.95
C LYS A 138 23.26 3.27 -2.22
N ARG A 139 22.43 3.13 -3.27
CA ARG A 139 22.81 2.60 -4.60
C ARG A 139 23.39 3.68 -5.53
N SER A 140 22.99 4.95 -5.37
CA SER A 140 23.61 6.07 -6.10
C SER A 140 25.07 6.28 -5.70
N GLU A 141 25.41 6.05 -4.43
CA GLU A 141 26.78 6.16 -3.91
C GLU A 141 27.68 4.98 -4.38
N ASP A 142 27.09 3.83 -4.72
CA ASP A 142 27.79 2.63 -5.21
C ASP A 142 28.06 2.66 -6.73
N ASN A 143 27.19 3.34 -7.51
CA ASN A 143 27.37 3.56 -8.95
C ASN A 143 28.36 4.68 -9.31
N ASP A 144 28.82 5.45 -8.32
CA ASP A 144 29.83 6.51 -8.49
C ASP A 144 31.27 6.03 -8.14
N ILE A 145 31.49 4.71 -7.95
CA ILE A 145 32.81 4.06 -7.75
C ILE A 145 33.22 3.26 -9.00
#